data_AF-A0A2T7FY55-F1
#
_entry.id   AF-A0A2T7FY55-F1
#
_cell.length_a   1.000
_cell.length_b   1.000
_cell.length_c   1.000
_cell.angle_alpha   90.00
_cell.angle_beta   90.00
_cell.angle_gamma   90.00
#
_symmetry.space_group_name_H-M   'P 1'
#
loop_
_entity.id
_entity.type
_entity.pdbx_description
1 polymer ?
#
loop_
_entity_poly.entity_id
_entity_poly.type
_entity_poly.pdbx_seq_one_letter_code
_entity_poly.pdbx_strand_id
1 'polypeptide(L)'
;MAVEATSKSLRPDGDRSAAFHYIELISWVATAVGIFLTFFQLAAANIDRRTGSALSYAESFSTGDLGDFRRLLTKSYLRNATNFEQLRTARATDEAVEAFVMSSVLSGESAAQTLELRMAVLEIADMFDQIYICIESRSLWTFGPRCDRSVVKTYFCEYAISFYDLYHWYLDDVSARFGSELGTGVKALAEGELCAA
;
A
#
# COMPACT_ATOMS: atom_id res chain seq x y z
N MET A 1 -35.89 -76.57 -42.09
CA MET A 1 -36.27 -75.93 -40.81
C MET A 1 -35.08 -75.10 -40.37
N ALA A 2 -35.17 -73.79 -40.56
CA ALA A 2 -34.17 -72.81 -40.16
C ALA A 2 -34.55 -72.29 -38.76
N VAL A 3 -33.57 -72.18 -37.86
CA VAL A 3 -33.72 -71.43 -36.61
C VAL A 3 -32.64 -70.36 -36.63
N GLU A 4 -33.05 -69.15 -37.01
CA GLU A 4 -32.27 -67.93 -36.83
C GLU A 4 -32.12 -67.66 -35.33
N ALA A 5 -30.90 -67.79 -34.82
CA ALA A 5 -30.52 -67.21 -33.53
C ALA A 5 -29.97 -65.81 -33.79
N THR A 6 -30.85 -64.81 -33.70
CA THR A 6 -30.50 -63.39 -33.69
C THR A 6 -29.51 -63.08 -32.58
N SER A 7 -28.29 -62.68 -32.97
CA SER A 7 -27.31 -62.07 -32.08
C SER A 7 -27.78 -60.67 -31.70
N LYS A 8 -28.33 -60.53 -30.49
CA LYS A 8 -28.61 -59.21 -29.91
C LYS A 8 -27.29 -58.63 -29.42
N SER A 9 -26.62 -57.89 -30.31
CA SER A 9 -25.56 -56.95 -29.98
C SER A 9 -26.08 -55.94 -28.96
N LEU A 10 -25.72 -56.12 -27.68
CA LEU A 10 -25.75 -55.02 -26.71
C LEU A 10 -24.57 -54.11 -27.06
N ARG A 11 -24.86 -53.03 -27.79
CA ARG A 11 -23.95 -51.90 -27.98
C ARG A 11 -24.02 -51.00 -26.74
N PRO A 12 -22.95 -50.84 -25.94
CA PRO A 12 -22.92 -49.89 -24.82
C PRO A 12 -22.24 -48.60 -25.27
N ASP A 13 -22.76 -47.94 -26.31
CA ASP A 13 -22.13 -46.73 -26.88
C ASP A 13 -22.84 -45.43 -26.42
N GLY A 14 -24.01 -45.52 -25.77
CA GLY A 14 -24.84 -44.35 -25.43
C GLY A 14 -24.55 -43.66 -24.10
N ASP A 15 -23.93 -44.35 -23.13
CA ASP A 15 -23.82 -43.87 -21.74
C ASP A 15 -22.43 -43.26 -21.43
N ARG A 16 -21.43 -43.55 -22.28
CA ARG A 16 -20.06 -43.07 -22.10
C ARG A 16 -19.85 -41.61 -22.51
N SER A 17 -20.62 -41.10 -23.48
CA SER A 17 -20.49 -39.71 -23.93
C SER A 17 -21.03 -38.72 -22.89
N ALA A 18 -22.17 -39.03 -22.26
CA ALA A 18 -22.74 -38.20 -21.20
C ALA A 18 -21.84 -38.18 -19.96
N ALA A 19 -21.29 -39.34 -19.55
CA ALA A 19 -20.34 -39.42 -18.46
C ALA A 19 -19.04 -38.64 -18.74
N PHE A 20 -18.55 -38.65 -19.99
CA PHE A 20 -17.37 -37.91 -20.40
C PHE A 20 -17.59 -36.39 -20.31
N HIS A 21 -18.73 -35.89 -20.81
CA HIS A 21 -19.09 -34.48 -20.70
C HIS A 21 -19.30 -34.03 -19.24
N TYR A 22 -19.81 -34.91 -18.38
CA TYR A 22 -20.00 -34.59 -16.95
C TYR A 22 -18.67 -34.47 -16.21
N ILE A 23 -17.72 -35.37 -16.49
CA ILE A 23 -16.36 -35.31 -15.91
C ILE A 23 -15.61 -34.06 -16.42
N GLU A 24 -15.73 -33.75 -17.71
CA GLU A 24 -15.13 -32.56 -18.31
C GLU A 24 -15.69 -31.28 -17.68
N LEU A 25 -17.01 -31.18 -17.51
CA LEU A 25 -17.66 -30.04 -16.85
C LEU A 25 -17.20 -29.89 -15.39
N ILE A 26 -17.17 -31.00 -14.62
CA ILE A 26 -16.68 -30.98 -13.23
C ILE A 26 -15.23 -30.54 -13.17
N SER A 27 -14.38 -31.00 -14.11
CA SER A 27 -12.99 -30.58 -14.20
C SER A 27 -12.89 -29.07 -14.43
N TRP A 28 -13.64 -28.52 -15.39
CA TRP A 28 -13.65 -27.07 -15.65
C TRP A 28 -14.12 -26.25 -14.46
N VAL A 29 -15.19 -26.69 -13.78
CA VAL A 29 -15.69 -26.03 -12.57
C VAL A 29 -14.66 -26.12 -11.45
N ALA A 30 -14.03 -27.28 -11.24
CA ALA A 30 -13.00 -27.46 -10.22
C ALA A 30 -11.77 -26.59 -10.51
N THR A 31 -11.35 -26.48 -11.77
CA THR A 31 -10.25 -25.58 -12.18
C THR A 31 -10.63 -24.12 -11.97
N ALA A 32 -11.84 -23.71 -12.37
CA ALA A 32 -12.30 -22.33 -12.19
C ALA A 32 -12.36 -21.95 -10.70
N VAL A 33 -12.90 -22.83 -9.85
CA VAL A 33 -12.92 -22.66 -8.39
C VAL A 33 -11.50 -22.64 -7.82
N GLY A 34 -10.61 -23.51 -8.30
CA GLY A 34 -9.21 -23.54 -7.88
C GLY A 34 -8.47 -22.24 -8.20
N ILE A 35 -8.62 -21.72 -9.42
CA ILE A 35 -8.03 -20.43 -9.84
C ILE A 35 -8.58 -19.29 -9.00
N PHE A 36 -9.91 -19.26 -8.81
CA PHE A 36 -10.58 -18.26 -8.00
C PHE A 36 -10.02 -18.28 -6.57
N LEU A 37 -10.04 -19.43 -5.90
CA LEU A 37 -9.53 -19.57 -4.53
C LEU A 37 -8.05 -19.20 -4.42
N THR A 38 -7.21 -19.61 -5.38
CA THR A 38 -5.78 -19.29 -5.39
C THR A 38 -5.56 -17.78 -5.53
N PHE A 39 -6.31 -17.11 -6.40
CA PHE A 39 -6.24 -15.66 -6.57
C PHE A 39 -6.60 -14.94 -5.27
N PHE A 40 -7.67 -15.35 -4.59
CA PHE A 40 -8.08 -14.77 -3.31
C PHE A 40 -7.07 -15.05 -2.19
N GLN A 41 -6.50 -16.26 -2.13
CA GLN A 41 -5.46 -16.58 -1.15
C GLN A 41 -4.20 -15.75 -1.36
N LEU A 42 -3.78 -15.55 -2.61
CA LEU A 42 -2.61 -14.73 -2.93
C LEU A 42 -2.87 -13.25 -2.62
N ALA A 43 -4.05 -12.74 -2.95
CA ALA A 43 -4.47 -11.38 -2.60
C ALA A 43 -4.50 -11.18 -1.08
N ALA A 44 -5.11 -12.11 -0.34
CA ALA A 44 -5.17 -12.08 1.12
C ALA A 44 -3.76 -12.13 1.74
N ALA A 45 -2.88 -13.02 1.26
CA ALA A 45 -1.51 -13.16 1.74
C ALA A 45 -0.66 -11.90 1.48
N ASN A 46 -0.82 -11.26 0.31
CA ASN A 46 -0.15 -10.00 0.01
C ASN A 46 -0.61 -8.88 0.94
N ILE A 47 -1.91 -8.78 1.20
CA ILE A 47 -2.45 -7.82 2.17
C ILE A 47 -1.98 -8.18 3.58
N ASP A 48 -1.96 -9.46 3.96
CA ASP A 48 -1.55 -9.93 5.31
C ASP A 48 -0.09 -9.55 5.58
N ARG A 49 0.77 -9.72 4.56
CA ARG A 49 2.17 -9.30 4.60
C ARG A 49 2.30 -7.79 4.80
N ARG A 50 1.52 -6.99 4.07
CA ARG A 50 1.50 -5.52 4.21
C ARG A 50 0.99 -5.08 5.59
N THR A 51 -0.06 -5.71 6.13
CA THR A 51 -0.58 -5.43 7.47
C THR A 51 0.35 -5.86 8.60
N GLY A 52 1.05 -6.99 8.45
CA GLY A 52 2.09 -7.40 9.40
C GLY A 52 3.23 -6.38 9.47
N SER A 53 3.64 -5.83 8.32
CA SER A 53 4.60 -4.72 8.25
C SER A 53 4.04 -3.43 8.87
N ALA A 54 2.76 -3.12 8.68
CA ALA A 54 2.11 -1.93 9.22
C ALA A 54 2.18 -1.80 10.75
N LEU A 55 1.95 -2.90 11.48
CA LEU A 55 2.08 -2.92 12.95
C LEU A 55 3.53 -2.79 13.41
N SER A 56 4.49 -3.38 12.67
CA SER A 56 5.91 -3.22 12.97
C SER A 56 6.40 -1.79 12.76
N TYR A 57 5.74 -1.00 11.90
CA TYR A 57 6.12 0.39 11.68
C TYR A 57 5.89 1.30 12.87
N ALA A 58 4.90 1.04 13.74
CA ALA A 58 4.75 1.82 14.97
C ALA A 58 5.97 1.66 15.90
N GLU A 59 6.50 0.45 15.99
CA GLU A 59 7.72 0.16 16.75
C GLU A 59 8.95 0.75 16.04
N SER A 60 9.12 0.47 14.75
CA SER A 60 10.24 1.01 13.94
C SER A 60 10.26 2.53 13.84
N PHE A 61 9.11 3.19 13.90
CA PHE A 61 9.00 4.65 13.93
C PHE A 61 9.49 5.23 15.27
N SER A 62 9.42 4.45 16.36
CA SER A 62 9.89 4.87 17.67
C SER A 62 11.39 4.56 17.89
N THR A 63 11.88 3.40 17.42
CA THR A 63 13.20 2.86 17.79
C THR A 63 14.02 2.26 16.64
N GLY A 64 13.45 2.10 15.44
CA GLY A 64 14.12 1.49 14.28
C GLY A 64 14.53 2.48 13.19
N ASP A 65 14.80 1.96 11.98
CA ASP A 65 15.32 2.72 10.84
C ASP A 65 14.42 3.90 10.43
N LEU A 66 13.09 3.75 10.52
CA LEU A 66 12.14 4.84 10.28
C LEU A 66 12.26 5.95 11.33
N GLY A 67 12.56 5.60 12.58
CA GLY A 67 12.87 6.57 13.63
C GLY A 67 14.14 7.36 13.30
N ASP A 68 15.13 6.73 12.66
CA ASP A 68 16.35 7.39 12.22
C ASP A 68 16.13 8.29 11.00
N PHE A 69 15.31 7.87 10.03
CA PHE A 69 14.87 8.75 8.95
C PHE A 69 14.09 9.96 9.46
N ARG A 70 13.16 9.76 10.41
CA ARG A 70 12.47 10.86 11.08
C ARG A 70 13.45 11.80 11.77
N ARG A 71 14.38 11.27 12.56
CA ARG A 71 15.42 12.07 13.24
C ARG A 71 16.30 12.81 12.24
N LEU A 72 16.62 12.21 11.10
CA LEU A 72 17.41 12.83 10.04
C LEU A 72 16.66 14.03 9.45
N LEU A 73 15.39 13.85 9.06
CA LEU A 73 14.55 14.95 8.55
C LEU A 73 14.33 16.03 9.61
N THR A 74 14.05 15.65 10.86
CA THR A 74 13.92 16.61 11.97
C THR A 74 15.21 17.39 12.19
N LYS A 75 16.39 16.76 12.16
CA LYS A 75 17.67 17.46 12.28
C LYS A 75 17.89 18.43 11.13
N SER A 76 17.55 18.04 9.90
CA SER A 76 17.66 18.92 8.73
C SER A 76 16.73 20.12 8.84
N TYR A 77 15.48 19.89 9.25
CA TYR A 77 14.50 20.94 9.51
C TYR A 77 14.98 21.89 10.61
N LEU A 78 15.41 21.37 11.77
CA LEU A 78 15.86 22.17 12.91
C LEU A 78 17.09 23.03 12.58
N ARG A 79 17.98 22.54 11.73
CA ARG A 79 19.13 23.32 11.23
C ARG A 79 18.69 24.56 10.44
N ASN A 80 17.53 24.48 9.80
CA ASN A 80 16.96 25.50 8.94
C ASN A 80 15.74 26.21 9.58
N ALA A 81 15.43 25.92 10.85
CA ALA A 81 14.18 26.36 11.49
C ALA A 81 14.04 27.88 11.55
N THR A 82 15.13 28.61 11.81
CA THR A 82 15.10 30.08 11.82
C THR A 82 14.69 30.67 10.47
N ASN A 83 15.19 30.09 9.37
CA ASN A 83 14.85 30.55 8.02
C ASN A 83 13.41 30.19 7.65
N PHE A 84 12.95 29.01 8.10
CA PHE A 84 11.56 28.59 7.91
C PHE A 84 10.57 29.49 8.68
N GLU A 85 10.87 29.83 9.93
CA GLU A 85 10.04 30.77 10.72
C GLU A 85 10.00 32.16 10.10
N GLN A 86 11.10 32.62 9.49
CA GLN A 86 11.11 33.88 8.74
C GLN A 86 10.21 33.82 7.51
N LEU A 87 10.25 32.74 6.72
CA LEU A 87 9.34 32.52 5.59
C LEU A 87 7.88 32.48 6.03
N ARG A 88 7.59 31.79 7.13
CA ARG A 88 6.25 31.69 7.71
C ARG A 88 5.74 33.06 8.19
N THR A 89 6.58 33.81 8.89
CA THR A 89 6.25 35.16 9.39
C THR A 89 6.03 36.15 8.26
N ALA A 90 6.76 35.99 7.15
CA ALA A 90 6.61 36.79 5.94
C ALA A 90 5.36 36.45 5.11
N ARG A 91 4.54 35.46 5.51
CA ARG A 91 3.44 34.91 4.69
C ARG A 91 3.91 34.56 3.28
N ALA A 92 5.03 33.84 3.20
CA ALA A 92 5.57 33.36 1.94
C ALA A 92 4.52 32.53 1.18
N THR A 93 4.60 32.56 -0.15
CA THR A 93 3.77 31.71 -1.03
C THR A 93 4.21 30.26 -0.93
N ASP A 94 3.32 29.34 -1.28
CA ASP A 94 3.60 27.90 -1.35
C ASP A 94 4.83 27.58 -2.20
N GLU A 95 5.00 28.27 -3.34
CA GLU A 95 6.18 28.14 -4.22
C GLU A 95 7.49 28.54 -3.53
N ALA A 96 7.46 29.56 -2.66
CA ALA A 96 8.63 29.98 -1.90
C ALA A 96 8.97 29.00 -0.78
N VAL A 97 7.94 28.37 -0.18
CA VAL A 97 8.11 27.29 0.81
C VAL A 97 8.68 26.05 0.13
N GLU A 98 8.14 25.64 -1.02
CA GLU A 98 8.64 24.53 -1.82
C GLU A 98 10.11 24.73 -2.19
N ALA A 99 10.44 25.89 -2.78
CA ALA A 99 11.81 26.21 -3.18
C ALA A 99 12.77 26.16 -1.98
N PHE A 100 12.34 26.63 -0.81
CA PHE A 100 13.12 26.55 0.41
C PHE A 100 13.32 25.11 0.89
N VAL A 101 12.25 24.31 0.95
CA VAL A 101 12.33 22.91 1.37
C VAL A 101 13.29 22.15 0.45
N MET A 102 13.16 22.32 -0.86
CA MET A 102 14.01 21.63 -1.84
C MET A 102 15.48 22.09 -1.80
N SER A 103 15.73 23.37 -1.58
CA SER A 103 17.08 23.95 -1.59
C SER A 103 17.82 23.87 -0.26
N SER A 104 17.08 23.82 0.86
CA SER A 104 17.66 23.98 2.21
C SER A 104 17.37 22.80 3.13
N VAL A 105 16.17 22.22 3.09
CA VAL A 105 15.79 21.10 3.98
C VAL A 105 16.16 19.75 3.37
N LEU A 106 16.01 19.60 2.05
CA LEU A 106 16.32 18.38 1.31
C LEU A 106 17.66 18.45 0.56
N SER A 107 18.47 19.48 0.83
CA SER A 107 19.84 19.59 0.33
C SER A 107 20.81 19.41 1.47
N GLY A 108 21.58 18.32 1.43
CA GLY A 108 22.67 18.08 2.36
C GLY A 108 23.94 18.84 1.98
N GLU A 109 24.95 18.78 2.86
CA GLU A 109 26.30 19.31 2.62
C GLU A 109 27.05 18.55 1.52
N SER A 110 26.59 17.33 1.19
CA SER A 110 27.12 16.49 0.11
C SER A 110 26.00 15.85 -0.69
N ALA A 111 26.31 15.40 -1.91
CA ALA A 111 25.36 14.69 -2.76
C ALA A 111 24.82 13.40 -2.11
N ALA A 112 25.65 12.70 -1.34
CA ALA A 112 25.23 11.52 -0.58
C ALA A 112 24.18 11.88 0.48
N GLN A 113 24.41 12.95 1.23
CA GLN A 113 23.47 13.40 2.26
C GLN A 113 22.16 13.93 1.65
N THR A 114 22.22 14.63 0.51
CA THR A 114 21.02 15.01 -0.26
C THR A 114 20.21 13.79 -0.67
N LEU A 115 20.87 12.73 -1.13
CA LEU A 115 20.20 11.48 -1.47
C LEU A 115 19.56 10.83 -0.24
N GLU A 116 20.28 10.75 0.89
CA GLU A 116 19.75 10.19 2.14
C GLU A 116 18.52 10.94 2.64
N LEU A 117 18.53 12.28 2.60
CA LEU A 117 17.38 13.11 3.00
C LEU A 117 16.16 12.86 2.10
N ARG A 118 16.38 12.75 0.79
CA ARG A 118 15.32 12.46 -0.17
C ARG A 118 14.75 11.07 0.03
N MET A 119 15.62 10.06 0.20
CA MET A 119 15.22 8.69 0.50
C MET A 119 14.42 8.61 1.81
N ALA A 120 14.82 9.35 2.84
CA ALA A 120 14.09 9.41 4.11
C ALA A 120 12.64 9.90 3.94
N VAL A 121 12.39 10.86 3.04
CA VAL A 121 11.02 11.30 2.71
C VAL A 121 10.24 10.17 2.02
N LEU A 122 10.85 9.46 1.07
CA LEU A 122 10.20 8.35 0.37
C LEU A 122 9.85 7.18 1.29
N GLU A 123 10.76 6.80 2.20
CA GLU A 123 10.56 5.72 3.16
C GLU A 123 9.43 6.02 4.16
N ILE A 124 9.35 7.28 4.62
CA ILE A 124 8.25 7.71 5.51
C ILE A 124 6.93 7.78 4.74
N ALA A 125 6.94 8.20 3.47
CA ALA A 125 5.75 8.17 2.63
C ALA A 125 5.25 6.74 2.38
N ASP A 126 6.15 5.79 2.07
CA ASP A 126 5.78 4.37 1.91
C ASP A 126 5.19 3.80 3.21
N MET A 127 5.77 4.13 4.37
CA MET A 127 5.19 3.76 5.67
C MET A 127 3.73 4.20 5.79
N PHE A 128 3.41 5.44 5.42
CA PHE A 128 2.03 5.94 5.45
C PHE A 128 1.13 5.24 4.44
N ASP A 129 1.64 4.89 3.25
CA ASP A 129 0.89 4.13 2.24
C ASP A 129 0.56 2.72 2.75
N GLN A 130 1.51 2.04 3.43
CA GLN A 130 1.25 0.74 4.05
C GLN A 130 0.23 0.83 5.18
N ILE A 131 0.27 1.90 6.00
CA ILE A 131 -0.73 2.17 7.04
C ILE A 131 -2.11 2.40 6.41
N TYR A 132 -2.19 3.18 5.34
CA TYR A 132 -3.43 3.44 4.60
C TYR A 132 -4.04 2.15 4.06
N ILE A 133 -3.22 1.31 3.39
CA ILE A 133 -3.65 -0.02 2.92
C ILE A 133 -4.13 -0.87 4.10
N CYS A 134 -3.46 -0.82 5.25
CA CYS A 134 -3.88 -1.58 6.43
C CYS A 134 -5.27 -1.16 6.95
N ILE A 135 -5.60 0.12 6.89
CA ILE A 135 -6.90 0.66 7.31
C ILE A 135 -8.00 0.31 6.31
N GLU A 136 -7.74 0.51 5.02
CA GLU A 136 -8.74 0.31 3.96
C GLU A 136 -8.93 -1.16 3.61
N SER A 137 -7.91 -2.00 3.83
CA SER A 137 -8.02 -3.42 3.57
C SER A 137 -9.04 -4.08 4.50
N ARG A 138 -10.10 -4.59 3.88
CA ARG A 138 -11.03 -5.52 4.52
C ARG A 138 -10.61 -6.93 4.19
N SER A 139 -10.48 -7.74 5.22
CA SER A 139 -10.36 -9.19 5.03
C SER A 139 -11.70 -9.74 4.58
N LEU A 140 -11.70 -10.60 3.57
CA LEU A 140 -12.91 -11.36 3.19
C LEU A 140 -13.31 -12.38 4.26
N TRP A 141 -12.41 -12.71 5.18
CA TRP A 141 -12.58 -13.75 6.20
C TRP A 141 -12.73 -13.21 7.63
N THR A 142 -12.30 -11.97 7.89
CA THR A 142 -12.50 -11.31 9.20
C THR A 142 -13.43 -10.11 9.02
N PHE A 143 -14.50 -10.07 9.82
CA PHE A 143 -15.54 -9.02 9.81
C PHE A 143 -15.06 -7.67 10.37
N GLY A 144 -13.86 -7.21 10.00
CA GLY A 144 -13.31 -5.95 10.49
C GLY A 144 -12.08 -5.46 9.73
N PRO A 145 -11.75 -4.16 9.85
CA PRO A 145 -10.51 -3.61 9.31
C PRO A 145 -9.30 -4.28 9.98
N ARG A 146 -8.22 -4.44 9.21
CA ARG A 146 -7.01 -5.12 9.73
C ARG A 146 -6.18 -4.22 10.65
N CYS A 147 -6.22 -2.90 10.46
CA CYS A 147 -5.71 -1.91 11.42
C CYS A 147 -6.85 -1.19 12.14
N ASP A 148 -6.64 -0.89 13.43
CA ASP A 148 -7.54 -0.04 14.20
C ASP A 148 -7.34 1.44 13.80
N ARG A 149 -8.38 2.03 13.21
CA ARG A 149 -8.39 3.45 12.82
C ARG A 149 -8.15 4.39 14.01
N SER A 150 -8.60 4.03 15.21
CA SER A 150 -8.42 4.87 16.41
C SER A 150 -6.97 4.96 16.85
N VAL A 151 -6.22 3.85 16.71
CA VAL A 151 -4.78 3.81 16.98
C VAL A 151 -4.05 4.67 15.96
N VAL A 152 -4.37 4.51 14.66
CA VAL A 152 -3.70 5.32 13.64
C VAL A 152 -3.96 6.81 13.85
N LYS A 153 -5.20 7.16 14.19
CA LYS A 153 -5.57 8.53 14.49
C LYS A 153 -4.75 9.15 15.61
N THR A 154 -4.58 8.40 16.68
CA THR A 154 -3.89 8.88 17.89
C THR A 154 -2.39 9.07 17.68
N TYR A 155 -1.75 8.20 16.88
CA TYR A 155 -0.28 8.17 16.80
C TYR A 155 0.30 8.82 15.55
N PHE A 156 -0.45 8.89 14.46
CA PHE A 156 0.12 9.25 13.15
C PHE A 156 -0.50 10.48 12.50
N CYS A 157 -1.72 10.88 12.82
CA CYS A 157 -2.41 11.96 12.10
C CYS A 157 -1.67 13.31 12.17
N GLU A 158 -1.26 13.77 13.36
CA GLU A 158 -0.56 15.06 13.48
C GLU A 158 0.76 15.08 12.72
N TYR A 159 1.47 13.95 12.74
CA TYR A 159 2.72 13.79 12.00
C TYR A 159 2.47 13.71 10.48
N ALA A 160 1.43 12.99 10.04
CA ALA A 160 1.03 12.89 8.64
C ALA A 160 0.68 14.24 8.04
N ILE A 161 -0.12 15.06 8.76
CA ILE A 161 -0.47 16.42 8.35
C ILE A 161 0.79 17.26 8.19
N SER A 162 1.63 17.33 9.22
CA SER A 162 2.86 18.13 9.20
C SER A 162 3.83 17.68 8.11
N PHE A 163 3.92 16.37 7.88
CA PHE A 163 4.76 15.79 6.85
C PHE A 163 4.24 16.09 5.44
N TYR A 164 2.92 15.96 5.22
CA TYR A 164 2.30 16.26 3.94
C TYR A 164 2.45 17.74 3.60
N ASP A 165 2.16 18.64 4.54
CA ASP A 165 2.30 20.09 4.35
C ASP A 165 3.71 20.49 3.89
N LEU A 166 4.74 19.82 4.40
CA LEU A 166 6.14 20.11 4.07
C LEU A 166 6.64 19.46 2.79
N TYR A 167 6.16 18.26 2.46
CA TYR A 167 6.81 17.41 1.45
C TYR A 167 5.92 16.98 0.28
N HIS A 168 4.63 17.36 0.26
CA HIS A 168 3.70 16.91 -0.80
C HIS A 168 4.20 17.24 -2.21
N TRP A 169 4.76 18.44 -2.46
CA TRP A 169 5.30 18.79 -3.79
C TRP A 169 6.40 17.84 -4.26
N TYR A 170 7.28 17.41 -3.35
CA TYR A 170 8.34 16.46 -3.68
C TYR A 170 7.76 15.07 -3.98
N LEU A 171 6.76 14.63 -3.21
CA LEU A 171 6.08 13.36 -3.46
C LEU A 171 5.34 13.37 -4.80
N ASP A 172 4.67 14.47 -5.12
CA ASP A 172 3.96 14.65 -6.39
C ASP A 172 4.94 14.63 -7.58
N ASP A 173 6.10 15.30 -7.49
CA ASP A 173 7.16 15.25 -8.52
C ASP A 173 7.71 13.83 -8.71
N VAL A 174 7.95 13.10 -7.63
CA VAL A 174 8.44 11.71 -7.69
C VAL A 174 7.37 10.79 -8.28
N SER A 175 6.12 10.92 -7.84
CA SER A 175 4.98 10.16 -8.36
C SER A 175 4.81 10.39 -9.86
N ALA A 176 4.88 11.64 -10.32
CA ALA A 176 4.77 12.00 -11.73
C ALA A 176 5.90 11.40 -12.59
N ARG A 177 7.11 11.29 -12.03
CA ARG A 177 8.28 10.75 -12.76
C ARG A 177 8.32 9.24 -12.83
N PHE A 178 7.92 8.56 -11.76
CA PHE A 178 8.06 7.11 -11.63
C PHE A 178 6.74 6.35 -11.77
N GLY A 179 5.60 7.03 -11.88
CA GLY A 179 4.28 6.41 -12.03
C GLY A 179 3.83 5.62 -10.80
N SER A 180 4.30 6.00 -9.62
CA SER A 180 3.98 5.32 -8.35
C SER A 180 2.86 6.04 -7.59
N GLU A 181 1.96 5.29 -6.94
CA GLU A 181 0.97 5.80 -5.98
C GLU A 181 1.60 6.25 -4.63
N LEU A 182 2.89 6.57 -4.64
CA LEU A 182 3.64 6.96 -3.44
C LEU A 182 3.07 8.25 -2.85
N GLY A 183 2.78 8.21 -1.54
CA GLY A 183 2.26 9.35 -0.80
C GLY A 183 0.74 9.51 -0.85
N THR A 184 0.03 8.58 -1.50
CA THR A 184 -1.45 8.56 -1.47
C THR A 184 -2.01 8.34 -0.06
N GLY A 185 -1.35 7.50 0.74
CA GLY A 185 -1.74 7.23 2.12
C GLY A 185 -1.48 8.40 3.05
N VAL A 186 -0.34 9.10 2.90
CA VAL A 186 -0.08 10.30 3.71
C VAL A 186 -1.03 11.44 3.33
N LYS A 187 -1.37 11.58 2.05
CA LYS A 187 -2.39 12.51 1.57
C LYS A 187 -3.76 12.21 2.17
N ALA A 188 -4.23 10.95 2.10
CA ALA A 188 -5.52 10.55 2.64
C ALA A 188 -5.62 10.75 4.17
N LEU A 189 -4.51 10.56 4.89
CA LEU A 189 -4.43 10.89 6.32
C LEU A 189 -4.48 12.40 6.54
N ALA A 190 -3.68 13.18 5.80
CA ALA A 190 -3.57 14.63 5.98
C ALA A 190 -4.86 15.38 5.60
N GLU A 191 -5.52 15.02 4.50
CA GLU A 191 -6.75 15.65 4.01
C GLU A 191 -8.00 15.25 4.84
N GLY A 192 -7.83 14.40 5.85
CA GLY A 192 -8.86 14.10 6.83
C GLY A 192 -9.81 12.98 6.46
N GLU A 193 -9.63 12.28 5.33
CA GLU A 193 -10.49 11.12 5.00
C GLU A 193 -10.43 10.02 6.07
N LEU A 194 -9.28 9.92 6.76
CA LEU A 194 -9.05 8.98 7.85
C LEU A 194 -8.80 9.64 9.21
N CYS A 195 -8.43 10.93 9.23
CA CYS A 195 -8.11 11.69 10.44
C CYS A 195 -9.25 12.61 10.92
N ALA A 196 -10.26 12.91 10.09
CA ALA A 196 -11.46 13.64 10.52
C ALA A 196 -12.33 12.76 11.44
N ALA A 197 -13.07 13.40 12.34
CA ALA A 197 -13.88 12.75 13.37
C ALA A 197 -15.16 12.12 12.82
#